data_AF-A0A5D2NGD8-F1
#
_entry.id   AF-A0A5D2NGD8-F1
#
_cell.length_a   1.000
_cell.length_b   1.000
_cell.length_c   1.000
_cell.angle_alpha   90.00
_cell.angle_beta   90.00
_cell.angle_gamma   90.00
#
_symmetry.space_group_name_H-M   'P 1'
#
loop_
_entity.id
_entity.type
_entity.pdbx_description
1 polymer ?
#
loop_
_entity_poly.entity_id
_entity_poly.type
_entity_poly.pdbx_seq_one_letter_code
_entity_poly.pdbx_strand_id
1 'polypeptide(L)'
;MYRIRYFPVGGKAERWTWIGLFLSELWFSFYWLLTTVCRWNAVIRIPFIHRLSQRFGKELPGIDIFVCTADPLIEPPSLLVNTVLSMMAYDYPPEKLSVYLSDDGGSNLTFYAMLEAANFSKTWLPFCKKFQVESTSPEAYFRTASELVNVQEWLSVKKLYEDMKMRIETTTKLNQIPEYIQKQHKGFREWDFVSSKHDHQTILQVITHFINS
;
A
#
# COMPACT_ATOMS: atom_id res chain seq x y z
N MET A 1 -8.75 -34.37 -33.75
CA MET A 1 -8.99 -35.43 -34.76
C MET A 1 -10.11 -36.40 -34.37
N TYR A 2 -10.14 -36.96 -33.15
CA TYR A 2 -11.20 -37.90 -32.74
C TYR A 2 -12.59 -37.25 -32.72
N ARG A 3 -12.74 -36.04 -32.16
CA ARG A 3 -14.04 -35.36 -32.04
C ARG A 3 -14.72 -35.08 -33.38
N ILE A 4 -13.96 -34.60 -34.36
CA ILE A 4 -14.43 -34.30 -35.73
C ILE A 4 -15.04 -35.55 -36.40
N ARG A 5 -14.57 -36.76 -36.05
CA ARG A 5 -15.12 -38.02 -36.57
C ARG A 5 -16.49 -38.40 -35.99
N TYR A 6 -16.87 -37.87 -34.83
CA TYR A 6 -18.16 -38.16 -34.18
C TYR A 6 -19.14 -36.98 -34.31
N PHE A 7 -19.25 -36.43 -35.52
CA PHE A 7 -20.22 -35.37 -35.81
C PHE A 7 -21.65 -35.92 -35.70
N PRO A 8 -22.56 -35.27 -34.94
CA PRO A 8 -23.91 -35.79 -34.74
C PRO A 8 -24.71 -35.82 -36.05
N VAL A 9 -25.17 -37.02 -36.42
CA VAL A 9 -25.91 -37.26 -37.66
C VAL A 9 -27.39 -36.85 -37.53
N GLY A 10 -27.97 -36.85 -36.32
CA GLY A 10 -29.35 -36.42 -36.03
C GLY A 10 -29.47 -34.99 -35.47
N GLY A 11 -30.68 -34.40 -35.56
CA GLY A 11 -31.11 -33.18 -34.85
C GLY A 11 -30.40 -31.85 -35.21
N LYS A 12 -31.14 -30.83 -35.70
CA LYS A 12 -30.57 -29.47 -35.91
C LYS A 12 -29.97 -28.89 -34.62
N ALA A 13 -30.66 -29.05 -33.48
CA ALA A 13 -30.22 -28.51 -32.19
C ALA A 13 -28.93 -29.20 -31.67
N GLU A 14 -28.84 -30.53 -31.79
CA GLU A 14 -27.67 -31.30 -31.37
C GLU A 14 -26.40 -30.90 -32.14
N ARG A 15 -26.55 -30.60 -33.44
CA ARG A 15 -25.45 -30.08 -34.28
C ARG A 15 -24.97 -28.70 -33.83
N TRP A 16 -25.88 -27.77 -33.54
CA TRP A 16 -25.50 -26.43 -33.05
C TRP A 16 -24.80 -26.50 -31.68
N THR A 17 -25.30 -27.30 -30.76
CA THR A 17 -24.66 -27.53 -29.45
C THR A 17 -23.27 -28.14 -29.61
N TRP A 18 -23.12 -29.13 -30.49
CA TRP A 18 -21.83 -29.75 -30.76
C TRP A 18 -20.82 -28.77 -31.36
N ILE A 19 -21.25 -27.93 -32.33
CA ILE A 19 -20.40 -26.90 -32.94
C ILE A 19 -19.95 -25.88 -31.88
N GLY A 20 -20.86 -25.41 -31.03
CA GLY A 20 -20.54 -24.48 -29.96
C GLY A 20 -19.52 -25.07 -28.97
N LEU A 21 -19.72 -26.32 -28.55
CA LEU A 21 -18.81 -27.02 -27.65
C LEU A 21 -17.44 -27.28 -28.30
N PHE A 22 -17.40 -27.60 -29.59
CA PHE A 22 -16.16 -27.81 -30.33
C PHE A 22 -15.37 -26.50 -30.50
N LEU A 23 -16.05 -25.40 -30.84
CA LEU A 23 -15.42 -24.09 -30.98
C LEU A 23 -14.89 -23.58 -29.63
N SER A 24 -15.64 -23.80 -28.55
CA SER A 24 -15.20 -23.50 -27.19
C SER A 24 -13.90 -24.25 -26.83
N GLU A 25 -13.82 -25.55 -27.09
CA GLU A 25 -12.60 -26.33 -26.84
C GLU A 25 -11.41 -25.89 -27.67
N LEU A 26 -11.63 -25.54 -28.94
CA LEU A 26 -10.56 -25.01 -29.80
C LEU A 26 -10.03 -23.70 -29.23
N TRP A 27 -10.93 -22.81 -28.79
CA TRP A 27 -10.57 -21.55 -28.15
C TRP A 27 -9.77 -21.77 -26.86
N PHE A 28 -10.24 -22.65 -25.97
CA PHE A 28 -9.51 -23.00 -24.74
C PHE A 28 -8.14 -23.62 -25.03
N SER A 29 -8.04 -24.49 -26.03
CA SER A 29 -6.77 -25.12 -26.44
C SER A 29 -5.79 -24.10 -27.00
N PHE A 30 -6.27 -23.15 -27.81
CA PHE A 30 -5.46 -22.06 -28.34
C PHE A 30 -5.00 -21.11 -27.23
N TYR A 31 -5.89 -20.72 -26.31
CA TYR A 31 -5.54 -19.94 -25.13
C TYR A 31 -4.49 -20.66 -24.25
N TRP A 32 -4.66 -21.97 -24.03
CA TRP A 32 -3.71 -22.79 -23.29
C TRP A 32 -2.34 -22.87 -23.98
N LEU A 33 -2.31 -23.00 -25.31
CA LEU A 33 -1.07 -22.99 -26.09
C LEU A 33 -0.35 -21.66 -25.92
N LEU A 34 -1.06 -20.53 -26.11
CA LEU A 34 -0.49 -19.19 -25.98
C LEU A 34 0.08 -18.96 -24.57
N THR A 35 -0.69 -19.30 -23.53
CA THR A 35 -0.25 -19.12 -22.14
C THR A 35 0.92 -20.04 -21.77
N THR A 36 0.97 -21.27 -22.31
CA THR A 36 2.11 -22.19 -22.12
C THR A 36 3.37 -21.65 -22.79
N VAL A 37 3.28 -21.15 -24.01
CA VAL A 37 4.42 -20.57 -24.74
C VAL A 37 5.00 -19.37 -23.98
N CYS A 38 4.15 -18.48 -23.44
CA CYS A 38 4.59 -17.33 -22.63
C CYS A 38 5.32 -17.75 -21.34
N ARG A 39 5.10 -18.97 -20.83
CA ARG A 39 5.69 -19.47 -19.58
C ARG A 39 6.89 -20.38 -19.79
N TRP A 40 7.26 -20.69 -21.03
CA TRP A 40 8.29 -21.70 -21.35
C TRP A 40 9.69 -21.31 -20.86
N ASN A 41 10.02 -20.02 -20.84
CA ASN A 41 11.35 -19.54 -20.44
C ASN A 41 11.28 -18.71 -19.15
N ALA A 42 11.06 -19.39 -18.03
CA ALA A 42 11.05 -18.75 -16.72
C ALA A 42 12.45 -18.23 -16.36
N VAL A 43 12.60 -16.90 -16.27
CA VAL A 43 13.86 -16.26 -15.85
C VAL A 43 13.82 -16.03 -14.34
N ILE A 44 14.70 -16.70 -13.61
CA ILE A 44 14.89 -16.49 -12.17
C ILE A 44 16.00 -15.45 -11.98
N ARG A 45 15.74 -14.41 -11.18
CA ARG A 45 16.71 -13.36 -10.82
C ARG A 45 16.96 -13.38 -9.32
N ILE A 46 18.23 -13.40 -8.94
CA ILE A 46 18.67 -13.36 -7.53
C ILE A 46 19.43 -12.04 -7.32
N PRO A 47 18.96 -11.14 -6.44
CA PRO A 47 19.65 -9.90 -6.14
C PRO A 47 20.84 -10.12 -5.19
N PHE A 48 21.95 -9.43 -5.43
CA PHE A 48 23.15 -9.48 -4.59
C PHE A 48 23.39 -8.15 -3.87
N ILE A 49 22.65 -7.92 -2.78
CA ILE A 49 22.64 -6.64 -2.05
C ILE A 49 24.03 -6.28 -1.52
N HIS A 50 24.80 -7.26 -1.05
CA HIS A 50 26.17 -7.02 -0.55
C HIS A 50 27.12 -6.45 -1.62
N ARG A 51 27.00 -6.90 -2.88
CA ARG A 51 27.81 -6.36 -3.98
C ARG A 51 27.38 -4.94 -4.35
N LEU A 52 26.08 -4.65 -4.23
CA LEU A 52 25.54 -3.31 -4.43
C LEU A 52 26.10 -2.35 -3.39
N SER A 53 26.04 -2.71 -2.11
CA SER A 53 26.54 -1.87 -1.01
C SER A 53 28.06 -1.71 -1.04
N GLN A 54 28.82 -2.75 -1.43
CA GLN A 54 30.27 -2.64 -1.60
C GLN A 54 30.67 -1.69 -2.74
N ARG A 55 29.91 -1.69 -3.84
CA ARG A 55 30.23 -0.90 -5.03
C ARG A 55 29.80 0.56 -4.92
N PHE A 56 28.60 0.82 -4.41
CA PHE A 56 28.00 2.15 -4.40
C PHE A 56 27.96 2.78 -3.01
N GLY A 57 28.14 2.00 -1.93
CA GLY A 57 28.06 2.52 -0.57
C GLY A 57 26.75 3.27 -0.33
N LYS A 58 26.85 4.60 -0.12
CA LYS A 58 25.71 5.52 0.06
C LYS A 58 25.33 6.29 -1.21
N GLU A 59 26.04 6.10 -2.32
CA GLU A 59 25.78 6.73 -3.63
C GLU A 59 24.64 6.01 -4.38
N LEU A 60 23.49 5.88 -3.73
CA LEU A 60 22.27 5.33 -4.31
C LEU A 60 21.49 6.44 -5.06
N PRO A 61 20.63 6.10 -6.04
CA PRO A 61 19.76 7.09 -6.69
C PRO A 61 18.68 7.65 -5.74
N GLY A 62 17.98 8.71 -6.14
CA GLY A 62 16.74 9.11 -5.48
C GLY A 62 15.61 8.12 -5.83
N ILE A 63 14.74 7.83 -4.87
CA ILE A 63 13.55 6.98 -5.04
C ILE A 63 12.34 7.76 -4.55
N ASP A 64 11.36 7.89 -5.43
CA ASP A 64 10.05 8.44 -5.14
C ASP A 64 9.02 7.30 -5.10
N ILE A 65 8.35 7.13 -3.96
CA ILE A 65 7.29 6.14 -3.78
C ILE A 65 5.96 6.85 -3.84
N PHE A 66 5.09 6.43 -4.76
CA PHE A 66 3.73 6.93 -4.89
C PHE A 66 2.75 5.93 -4.30
N VAL A 67 1.91 6.42 -3.38
CA VAL A 67 0.79 5.69 -2.79
C VAL A 67 -0.48 6.39 -3.25
N CYS A 68 -1.43 5.65 -3.82
CA CYS A 68 -2.71 6.18 -4.24
C CYS A 68 -3.81 5.55 -3.39
N THR A 69 -4.75 6.37 -2.91
CA THR A 69 -5.96 5.97 -2.19
C THR A 69 -7.15 6.68 -2.82
N ALA A 70 -8.30 6.01 -2.86
CA ALA A 70 -9.50 6.56 -3.54
C ALA A 70 -10.67 6.86 -2.61
N ASP A 71 -10.81 6.10 -1.52
CA ASP A 71 -11.90 6.31 -0.57
C ASP A 71 -11.56 5.77 0.82
N PRO A 72 -11.58 6.61 1.88
CA PRO A 72 -11.29 6.18 3.24
C PRO A 72 -12.32 5.19 3.81
N LEU A 73 -13.51 5.05 3.20
CA LEU A 73 -14.51 4.08 3.62
C LEU A 73 -14.22 2.67 3.08
N ILE A 74 -13.65 2.59 1.87
CA ILE A 74 -13.26 1.32 1.24
C ILE A 74 -11.87 0.91 1.73
N GLU A 75 -10.95 1.86 1.79
CA GLU A 75 -9.56 1.69 2.22
C GLU A 75 -9.36 2.44 3.55
N PRO A 76 -9.47 1.75 4.70
CA PRO A 76 -9.45 2.42 5.99
C PRO A 76 -8.14 3.18 6.20
N PRO A 77 -8.16 4.44 6.68
CA PRO A 77 -6.95 5.24 6.86
C PRO A 77 -5.92 4.61 7.79
N SER A 78 -6.34 3.73 8.72
CA SER A 78 -5.42 2.96 9.55
C SER A 78 -4.54 2.00 8.75
N LEU A 79 -5.09 1.34 7.70
CA LEU A 79 -4.31 0.49 6.81
C LEU A 79 -3.31 1.33 6.00
N LEU A 80 -3.77 2.47 5.47
CA LEU A 80 -2.94 3.39 4.72
C LEU A 80 -1.73 3.88 5.53
N VAL A 81 -1.96 4.28 6.78
CA VAL A 81 -0.89 4.73 7.69
C VAL A 81 0.15 3.65 7.93
N ASN A 82 -0.26 2.39 8.11
CA ASN A 82 0.70 1.28 8.25
C ASN A 82 1.57 1.11 7.00
N THR A 83 0.98 1.24 5.80
CA THR A 83 1.70 1.16 4.53
C THR A 83 2.69 2.31 4.37
N VAL A 84 2.28 3.55 4.66
CA VAL A 84 3.15 4.73 4.55
C VAL A 84 4.30 4.65 5.56
N LEU A 85 4.02 4.32 6.83
CA LEU A 85 5.05 4.14 7.85
C LEU A 85 6.04 3.03 7.50
N SER A 86 5.56 1.95 6.87
CA SER A 86 6.40 0.86 6.38
C SER A 86 7.38 1.34 5.31
N MET A 87 6.91 2.14 4.35
CA MET A 87 7.74 2.71 3.27
C MET A 87 8.76 3.71 3.82
N MET A 88 8.35 4.58 4.74
CA MET A 88 9.24 5.55 5.38
C MET A 88 10.35 4.89 6.21
N ALA A 89 10.13 3.65 6.68
CA ALA A 89 11.08 2.87 7.47
C ALA A 89 11.98 1.95 6.63
N TYR A 90 11.96 2.07 5.29
CA TYR A 90 12.88 1.33 4.43
C TYR A 90 14.34 1.66 4.74
N ASP A 91 15.22 0.66 4.62
CA ASP A 91 16.66 0.82 4.78
C ASP A 91 17.25 1.54 3.55
N TYR A 92 17.02 2.85 3.49
CA TYR A 92 17.47 3.75 2.44
C TYR A 92 17.93 5.09 3.03
N PRO A 93 18.87 5.81 2.38
CA PRO A 93 19.22 7.15 2.82
C PRO A 93 17.99 8.08 2.84
N PRO A 94 17.66 8.73 3.97
CA PRO A 94 16.46 9.54 4.12
C PRO A 94 16.43 10.74 3.17
N GLU A 95 17.59 11.27 2.81
CA GLU A 95 17.73 12.35 1.83
C GLU A 95 17.45 11.93 0.39
N LYS A 96 17.25 10.62 0.14
CA LYS A 96 17.00 10.04 -1.18
C LYS A 96 15.68 9.28 -1.27
N LEU A 97 14.91 9.24 -0.20
CA LEU A 97 13.62 8.55 -0.16
C LEU A 97 12.51 9.56 0.04
N SER A 98 11.67 9.72 -0.98
CA SER A 98 10.48 10.56 -0.91
C SER A 98 9.24 9.69 -0.98
N VAL A 99 8.24 9.95 -0.14
CA VAL A 99 6.95 9.24 -0.18
C VAL A 99 5.85 10.25 -0.46
N TYR A 100 5.09 10.00 -1.51
CA TYR A 100 3.97 10.81 -1.98
C TYR A 100 2.68 10.03 -1.80
N LEU A 101 1.67 10.67 -1.21
CA LEU A 101 0.32 10.15 -1.12
C LEU A 101 -0.60 10.97 -2.01
N SER A 102 -1.25 10.31 -2.97
CA SER A 102 -2.35 10.85 -3.76
C SER A 102 -3.67 10.32 -3.20
N ASP A 103 -4.55 11.20 -2.76
CA ASP A 103 -5.91 10.87 -2.34
C ASP A 103 -6.91 11.39 -3.37
N ASP A 104 -7.36 10.51 -4.26
CA ASP A 104 -8.38 10.83 -5.26
C ASP A 104 -9.73 11.13 -4.62
N GLY A 105 -9.91 10.73 -3.34
CA GLY A 105 -11.11 11.02 -2.58
C GLY A 105 -11.10 12.36 -1.85
N GLY A 106 -9.97 13.08 -1.86
CA GLY A 106 -9.84 14.39 -1.25
C GLY A 106 -10.37 14.43 0.19
N SER A 107 -10.13 13.41 1.00
CA SER A 107 -10.74 13.29 2.32
C SER A 107 -9.89 13.94 3.41
N ASN A 108 -10.53 14.77 4.23
CA ASN A 108 -9.91 15.33 5.43
C ASN A 108 -9.53 14.24 6.45
N LEU A 109 -10.20 13.07 6.43
CA LEU A 109 -9.86 11.93 7.28
C LEU A 109 -8.52 11.30 6.89
N THR A 110 -8.26 11.18 5.58
CA THR A 110 -6.97 10.73 5.06
C THR A 110 -5.86 11.67 5.51
N PHE A 111 -6.09 12.99 5.37
CA PHE A 111 -5.14 14.01 5.81
C PHE A 111 -4.88 13.95 7.32
N TYR A 112 -5.92 13.78 8.13
CA TYR A 112 -5.79 13.59 9.58
C TYR A 112 -4.98 12.34 9.93
N ALA A 113 -5.27 11.20 9.29
CA ALA A 113 -4.53 9.97 9.52
C ALA A 113 -3.04 10.13 9.17
N MET A 114 -2.73 10.89 8.12
CA MET A 114 -1.35 11.21 7.77
C MET A 114 -0.65 12.14 8.78
N LEU A 115 -1.37 13.07 9.40
CA LEU A 115 -0.83 13.89 10.48
C LEU A 115 -0.49 13.05 11.73
N GLU A 116 -1.38 12.12 12.07
CA GLU A 116 -1.16 11.14 13.15
C GLU A 116 0.04 10.25 12.84
N ALA A 117 0.14 9.73 11.61
CA ALA A 117 1.27 8.95 11.14
C ALA A 117 2.59 9.73 11.21
N ALA A 118 2.59 10.99 10.77
CA ALA A 118 3.76 11.86 10.83
C ALA A 118 4.24 12.07 12.26
N ASN A 119 3.34 12.23 13.22
CA ASN A 119 3.71 12.34 14.63
C ASN A 119 4.29 11.03 15.18
N PHE A 120 3.66 9.89 14.87
CA PHE A 120 4.17 8.58 15.30
C PHE A 120 5.49 8.19 14.62
N SER A 121 5.71 8.59 13.37
CA SER A 121 6.93 8.30 12.61
C SER A 121 8.20 8.78 13.33
N LYS A 122 8.13 9.88 14.07
CA LYS A 122 9.25 10.43 14.87
C LYS A 122 9.77 9.44 15.90
N THR A 123 8.92 8.54 16.38
CA THR A 123 9.28 7.48 17.33
C THR A 123 9.50 6.14 16.62
N TRP A 124 8.66 5.83 15.63
CA TRP A 124 8.70 4.56 14.90
C TRP A 124 9.97 4.38 14.05
N LEU A 125 10.36 5.38 13.27
CA LEU A 125 11.50 5.25 12.35
C LEU A 125 12.84 5.02 13.09
N PRO A 126 13.16 5.77 14.17
CA PRO A 126 14.35 5.48 14.97
C PRO A 126 14.29 4.10 15.63
N PHE A 127 13.10 3.67 16.08
CA PHE A 127 12.89 2.35 16.66
C PHE A 127 13.18 1.23 15.65
N CYS A 128 12.64 1.32 14.43
CA CYS A 128 12.91 0.37 13.34
C CYS A 128 14.40 0.24 13.05
N LYS A 129 15.10 1.39 12.95
CA LYS A 129 16.54 1.43 12.67
C LYS A 129 17.37 0.83 13.80
N LYS A 130 17.02 1.14 15.06
CA LYS A 130 17.73 0.67 16.26
C LYS A 130 17.62 -0.84 16.45
N PHE A 131 16.43 -1.40 16.21
CA PHE A 131 16.17 -2.82 16.43
C PHE A 131 16.18 -3.67 15.15
N GLN A 132 16.55 -3.09 14.01
CA GLN A 132 16.57 -3.76 12.70
C GLN A 132 15.28 -4.54 12.43
N VAL A 133 14.16 -3.86 12.60
CA VAL A 133 12.83 -4.46 12.47
C VAL A 133 12.61 -4.98 11.05
N GLU A 134 12.42 -6.29 10.88
CA GLU A 134 12.22 -6.92 9.57
C GLU A 134 10.88 -6.52 8.92
N SER A 135 9.80 -6.45 9.71
CA SER A 135 8.49 -6.00 9.26
C SER A 135 8.29 -4.53 9.60
N THR A 136 8.60 -3.64 8.66
CA THR A 136 8.51 -2.18 8.86
C THR A 136 7.09 -1.63 9.02
N SER A 137 6.06 -2.43 8.69
CA SER A 137 4.67 -2.12 9.02
C SER A 137 4.39 -2.35 10.51
N PRO A 138 3.96 -1.32 11.26
CA PRO A 138 3.70 -1.45 12.70
C PRO A 138 2.65 -2.53 13.04
N GLU A 139 1.53 -2.60 12.31
CA GLU A 139 0.49 -3.62 12.51
C GLU A 139 1.07 -5.03 12.39
N ALA A 140 1.81 -5.28 11.30
CA ALA A 140 2.39 -6.57 11.04
C ALA A 140 3.46 -6.92 12.09
N TYR A 141 4.28 -5.94 12.47
CA TYR A 141 5.30 -6.10 13.51
C TYR A 141 4.69 -6.49 14.86
N PHE A 142 3.75 -5.71 15.38
CA PHE A 142 3.18 -5.95 16.71
C PHE A 142 2.27 -7.17 16.78
N ARG A 143 1.83 -7.70 15.63
CA ARG A 143 1.10 -8.96 15.54
C ARG A 143 2.00 -10.19 15.64
N THR A 144 3.23 -10.14 15.13
CA THR A 144 4.13 -11.31 15.07
C THR A 144 5.30 -11.26 16.04
N ALA A 145 5.73 -10.08 16.48
CA ALA A 145 6.90 -9.93 17.31
C ALA A 145 6.65 -10.42 18.75
N SER A 146 7.50 -11.34 19.22
CA SER A 146 7.71 -11.60 20.65
C SER A 146 8.56 -10.48 21.27
N GLU A 147 8.35 -10.18 22.55
CA GLU A 147 8.99 -9.08 23.28
C GLU A 147 10.51 -8.99 23.01
N LEU A 148 10.99 -7.78 22.65
CA LEU A 148 12.41 -7.50 22.44
C LEU A 148 13.18 -7.43 23.76
N VAL A 149 14.51 -7.48 23.66
CA VAL A 149 15.49 -7.32 24.77
C VAL A 149 15.25 -6.04 25.60
N ASN A 150 14.64 -4.98 25.03
CA ASN A 150 14.22 -3.79 25.75
C ASN A 150 12.68 -3.68 25.82
N VAL A 151 12.09 -4.43 26.75
CA VAL A 151 10.64 -4.53 26.96
C VAL A 151 9.98 -3.18 27.20
N GLN A 152 10.63 -2.26 27.95
CA GLN A 152 10.03 -0.98 28.30
C GLN A 152 9.87 -0.06 27.07
N GLU A 153 10.90 0.03 26.23
CA GLU A 153 10.88 0.83 25.01
C GLU A 153 9.88 0.23 24.02
N TRP A 154 9.88 -1.09 23.84
CA TRP A 154 8.91 -1.78 23.00
C TRP A 154 7.47 -1.55 23.44
N LEU A 155 7.16 -1.67 24.74
CA LEU A 155 5.83 -1.43 25.30
C LEU A 155 5.39 0.03 25.08
N SER A 156 6.31 0.98 25.25
CA SER A 156 6.02 2.40 25.01
C SER A 156 5.66 2.66 23.54
N VAL A 157 6.43 2.11 22.60
CA VAL A 157 6.17 2.28 21.16
C VAL A 157 4.87 1.58 20.76
N LYS A 158 4.63 0.37 21.25
CA LYS A 158 3.37 -0.35 21.04
C LYS A 158 2.17 0.44 21.54
N LYS A 159 2.27 1.03 22.74
CA LYS A 159 1.19 1.86 23.28
C LYS A 159 0.93 3.08 22.40
N LEU A 160 1.97 3.79 21.97
CA LEU A 160 1.83 4.94 21.06
C LEU A 160 1.19 4.56 19.73
N TYR A 161 1.52 3.38 19.21
CA TYR A 161 0.92 2.83 18.00
C TYR A 161 -0.58 2.55 18.17
N GLU A 162 -0.97 1.83 19.24
CA GLU A 162 -2.37 1.53 19.52
C GLU A 162 -3.18 2.81 19.78
N ASP A 163 -2.61 3.78 20.49
CA ASP A 163 -3.23 5.08 20.73
C ASP A 163 -3.47 5.84 19.41
N MET A 164 -2.48 5.84 18.49
CA MET A 164 -2.62 6.43 17.16
C MET A 164 -3.71 5.72 16.34
N LYS A 165 -3.67 4.39 16.28
CA LYS A 165 -4.64 3.57 15.55
C LYS A 165 -6.06 3.81 16.07
N MET A 166 -6.24 3.81 17.39
CA MET A 166 -7.53 4.08 18.04
C MET A 166 -8.05 5.48 17.68
N ARG A 167 -7.20 6.51 17.71
CA ARG A 167 -7.58 7.88 17.30
C ARG A 167 -8.06 7.90 15.86
N ILE A 168 -7.31 7.30 14.93
CA ILE A 168 -7.67 7.25 13.50
C ILE A 168 -9.00 6.51 13.30
N GLU A 169 -9.16 5.32 13.89
CA GLU A 169 -10.36 4.51 13.74
C GLU A 169 -11.60 5.17 14.34
N THR A 170 -11.47 5.80 15.51
CA THR A 170 -12.58 6.51 16.17
C THR A 170 -13.05 7.68 15.31
N THR A 171 -12.10 8.46 14.79
CA THR A 171 -12.38 9.62 13.93
C THR A 171 -13.02 9.21 12.61
N THR A 172 -12.54 8.09 12.04
CA THR A 172 -13.09 7.51 10.80
C THR A 172 -14.52 6.99 11.03
N LYS A 173 -14.75 6.27 12.13
CA LYS A 173 -16.09 5.74 12.50
C LYS A 173 -17.11 6.85 12.75
N LEU A 174 -16.68 7.95 13.39
CA LEU A 174 -17.52 9.11 13.64
C LEU A 174 -17.67 10.04 12.43
N ASN A 175 -16.84 9.83 11.39
CA ASN A 175 -16.71 10.72 10.23
C ASN A 175 -16.51 12.20 10.63
N GLN A 176 -15.85 12.44 11.77
CA GLN A 176 -15.72 13.75 12.39
C GLN A 176 -14.37 13.88 13.07
N ILE A 177 -13.61 14.89 12.65
CA ILE A 177 -12.31 15.25 13.24
C ILE A 177 -12.55 16.20 14.40
N PRO A 178 -11.95 15.99 15.58
CA PRO A 178 -12.11 16.91 16.71
C PRO A 178 -11.70 18.34 16.36
N GLU A 179 -12.53 19.33 16.74
CA GLU A 179 -12.32 20.74 16.38
C GLU A 179 -10.96 21.30 16.83
N TYR A 180 -10.43 20.84 17.97
CA TYR A 180 -9.14 21.31 18.47
C TYR A 180 -8.00 20.94 17.53
N ILE A 181 -8.07 19.78 16.87
CA ILE A 181 -7.08 19.32 15.88
C ILE A 181 -7.20 20.13 14.59
N GLN A 182 -8.43 20.35 14.13
CA GLN A 182 -8.67 21.17 12.94
C GLN A 182 -8.11 22.59 13.10
N LYS A 183 -8.28 23.19 14.29
CA LYS A 183 -7.75 24.52 14.62
C LYS A 183 -6.23 24.55 14.77
N GLN A 184 -5.61 23.43 15.14
CA GLN A 184 -4.16 23.33 15.34
C GLN A 184 -3.37 23.31 14.03
N HIS A 185 -3.90 22.68 12.98
CA HIS A 185 -3.19 22.54 11.70
C HIS A 185 -3.85 23.35 10.57
N LYS A 186 -3.15 24.38 10.08
CA LYS A 186 -3.67 25.29 9.04
C LYS A 186 -4.11 24.58 7.76
N GLY A 187 -3.50 23.44 7.43
CA GLY A 187 -3.86 22.64 6.25
C GLY A 187 -5.31 22.13 6.22
N PHE A 188 -6.00 22.02 7.37
CA PHE A 188 -7.43 21.66 7.36
C PHE A 188 -8.32 22.74 6.73
N ARG A 189 -7.87 24.00 6.68
CA ARG A 189 -8.63 25.09 6.05
C ARG A 189 -8.84 24.90 4.56
N GLU A 190 -8.05 24.05 3.92
CA GLU A 190 -8.24 23.70 2.51
C GLU A 190 -9.60 23.03 2.28
N TRP A 191 -10.11 22.29 3.28
CA TRP A 191 -11.42 21.65 3.23
C TRP A 191 -12.59 22.61 3.50
N ASP A 192 -12.34 23.81 4.01
CA ASP A 192 -13.38 24.85 4.13
C ASP A 192 -13.84 25.35 2.75
N PHE A 193 -12.99 25.18 1.71
CA PHE A 193 -13.26 25.58 0.33
C PHE A 193 -13.68 24.41 -0.57
N VAL A 194 -13.79 23.19 -0.02
CA VAL A 194 -14.19 21.99 -0.77
C VAL A 194 -15.71 21.95 -0.90
N SER A 195 -16.22 22.00 -2.13
CA SER A 195 -17.66 21.93 -2.39
C SER A 195 -18.17 20.49 -2.40
N SER A 196 -17.44 19.57 -3.05
CA SER A 196 -17.75 18.14 -3.03
C SER A 196 -16.53 17.27 -3.38
N LYS A 197 -16.62 15.94 -3.18
CA LYS A 197 -15.59 14.97 -3.63
C LYS A 197 -15.27 15.08 -5.14
N HIS A 198 -16.21 15.54 -5.95
CA HIS A 198 -16.04 15.68 -7.41
C HIS A 198 -15.70 17.11 -7.83
N ASP A 199 -15.76 18.07 -6.90
CA ASP A 199 -15.56 19.50 -7.16
C ASP A 199 -14.80 20.12 -5.98
N HIS A 200 -13.48 20.02 -6.08
CA HIS A 200 -12.53 20.58 -5.14
C HIS A 200 -11.28 21.08 -5.87
N GLN A 201 -10.63 22.08 -5.28
CA GLN A 201 -9.31 22.52 -5.77
C GLN A 201 -8.24 21.45 -5.48
N THR A 202 -7.11 21.54 -6.18
CA THR A 202 -5.93 20.73 -5.85
C THR A 202 -5.39 21.15 -4.48
N ILE A 203 -5.28 20.20 -3.56
CA ILE A 203 -4.71 20.40 -2.22
C ILE A 203 -3.34 19.73 -2.19
N LEU A 204 -2.28 20.51 -1.94
CA LEU A 204 -0.92 20.00 -1.78
C LEU A 204 -0.43 20.33 -0.37
N GLN A 205 -0.01 19.30 0.38
CA GLN A 205 0.48 19.44 1.75
C GLN A 205 1.79 18.69 1.93
N VAL A 206 2.76 19.33 2.60
CA VAL A 206 4.02 18.72 3.01
C VAL A 206 3.99 18.51 4.52
N ILE A 207 3.85 17.26 4.94
CA ILE A 207 3.55 16.92 6.35
C ILE A 207 4.83 16.71 7.17
N THR A 208 5.88 16.16 6.57
CA THR A 208 7.17 15.94 7.23
C THR A 208 8.31 16.41 6.36
N HIS A 209 9.28 17.09 6.97
CA HIS A 209 10.62 17.32 6.44
C HIS A 209 11.60 16.65 7.39
N PHE A 210 12.21 15.55 6.97
CA PHE A 210 13.33 14.95 7.71
C PHE A 210 14.61 15.68 7.31
N ILE A 211 14.90 16.81 7.97
CA ILE A 211 16.22 17.43 7.90
C ILE A 211 16.99 16.94 9.13
N ASN A 212 17.88 15.96 8.91
CA ASN A 212 18.95 15.46 9.79
C ASN A 212 18.60 15.16 11.27
N SER A 213 18.64 13.88 11.63
CA SER A 213 19.09 13.42 12.95
C SER A 213 20.45 12.73 12.86
#